data_AF-A0A8J8PIR1-F1
#
_entry.id   AF-A0A8J8PIR1-F1
#
_cell.length_a   1.000
_cell.length_b   1.000
_cell.length_c   1.000
_cell.angle_alpha   90.00
_cell.angle_beta   90.00
_cell.angle_gamma   90.00
#
_symmetry.space_group_name_H-M   'P 1'
#
loop_
_entity.id
_entity.type
_entity.pdbx_description
1 polymer ?
#
loop_
_entity_poly.entity_id
_entity_poly.type
_entity_poly.pdbx_seq_one_letter_code
_entity_poly.pdbx_strand_id
1 'polypeptide(L)'
;MKFLVGIDDHDSYKLGCTTHFSTILISHLFYDHNIKILELPYLVRLNPNIPWKTRGNAAIRLEVEFNGNKKELLELISYYSEKYTKHISLANQYGRRPGIAIIEYDNYEKHKGLIHNFYVKAVTDVVPLEYAIIFSKKIKAEIQGNRGIIGSIASIGVYGNYTYELITYRKKDNWFTKRKIDKESIRKVDEAFFPKVFANYDYVKRKPLIISHGYDPIL
;
A
#
# COMPACT_ATOMS: atom_id res chain seq x y z
N MET A 1 13.85 18.04 -0.12
CA MET A 1 14.17 17.10 0.99
C MET A 1 13.62 15.72 0.65
N LYS A 2 14.23 14.65 1.15
CA LYS A 2 13.75 13.27 0.93
C LYS A 2 12.84 12.81 2.06
N PHE A 3 11.72 12.17 1.72
CA PHE A 3 10.74 11.65 2.65
C PHE A 3 10.36 10.21 2.30
N LEU A 4 10.14 9.40 3.33
CA LEU A 4 9.44 8.12 3.21
C LEU A 4 7.99 8.30 3.64
N VAL A 5 7.07 7.80 2.82
CA VAL A 5 5.62 7.91 3.00
C VAL A 5 5.03 6.51 3.08
N GLY A 6 4.37 6.18 4.18
CA GLY A 6 3.63 4.95 4.38
C GLY A 6 2.11 5.17 4.28
N ILE A 7 1.40 4.28 3.58
CA ILE A 7 -0.03 4.42 3.25
C ILE A 7 -0.74 3.09 3.46
N ASP A 8 -1.87 3.09 4.17
CA ASP A 8 -2.66 1.88 4.43
C ASP A 8 -4.17 2.16 4.61
N ASP A 9 -5.01 1.12 4.53
CA ASP A 9 -6.45 1.12 4.85
C ASP A 9 -7.30 2.10 4.01
N HIS A 10 -6.97 2.26 2.71
CA HIS A 10 -7.70 3.16 1.80
C HIS A 10 -8.88 2.47 1.08
N ASP A 11 -9.00 1.16 1.21
CA ASP A 11 -10.05 0.35 0.61
C ASP A 11 -11.29 0.21 1.50
N SER A 12 -12.36 -0.29 0.90
CA SER A 12 -13.52 -0.76 1.65
C SER A 12 -13.77 -2.24 1.37
N TYR A 13 -14.72 -2.82 2.11
CA TYR A 13 -15.17 -4.19 1.85
C TYR A 13 -15.75 -4.40 0.45
N LYS A 14 -16.12 -3.33 -0.27
CA LYS A 14 -16.70 -3.42 -1.61
C LYS A 14 -15.77 -2.88 -2.71
N LEU A 15 -15.19 -1.70 -2.53
CA LEU A 15 -14.52 -0.95 -3.60
C LEU A 15 -13.13 -0.45 -3.20
N GLY A 16 -12.34 -0.13 -4.23
CA GLY A 16 -10.99 0.40 -4.07
C GLY A 16 -9.96 -0.63 -3.60
N CYS A 17 -8.73 -0.15 -3.52
CA CYS A 17 -7.55 -0.85 -3.00
C CYS A 17 -6.50 0.22 -2.59
N THR A 18 -5.66 -0.07 -1.60
CA THR A 18 -4.53 0.79 -1.20
C THR A 18 -3.51 0.98 -2.33
N THR A 19 -3.24 -0.06 -3.12
CA THR A 19 -2.33 0.05 -4.29
C THR A 19 -2.91 0.96 -5.37
N HIS A 20 -4.23 0.86 -5.61
CA HIS A 20 -4.93 1.70 -6.58
C HIS A 20 -4.94 3.17 -6.15
N PHE A 21 -5.17 3.47 -4.87
CA PHE A 21 -5.00 4.82 -4.33
C PHE A 21 -3.57 5.32 -4.55
N SER A 22 -2.58 4.51 -4.18
CA SER A 22 -1.17 4.90 -4.27
C SER A 22 -0.75 5.20 -5.71
N THR A 23 -1.26 4.46 -6.69
CA THR A 23 -1.00 4.70 -8.12
C THR A 23 -1.58 6.05 -8.58
N ILE A 24 -2.81 6.37 -8.17
CA ILE A 24 -3.45 7.66 -8.45
C ILE A 24 -2.69 8.79 -7.74
N LEU A 25 -2.32 8.59 -6.48
CA LEU A 25 -1.56 9.56 -5.69
C LEU A 25 -0.23 9.88 -6.38
N ILE A 26 0.56 8.87 -6.74
CA ILE A 26 1.84 9.04 -7.45
C ILE A 26 1.67 9.89 -8.70
N SER A 27 0.62 9.64 -9.49
CA SER A 27 0.33 10.41 -10.69
C SER A 27 0.11 11.89 -10.36
N HIS A 28 -0.70 12.19 -9.35
CA HIS A 28 -0.93 13.57 -8.91
C HIS A 28 0.33 14.23 -8.32
N LEU A 29 1.07 13.54 -7.45
CA LEU A 29 2.30 14.08 -6.87
C LEU A 29 3.31 14.45 -7.97
N PHE A 30 3.44 13.60 -8.99
CA PHE A 30 4.36 13.82 -10.09
C PHE A 30 3.88 14.91 -11.05
N TYR A 31 2.68 14.78 -11.62
CA TYR A 31 2.19 15.66 -12.68
C TYR A 31 1.66 17.01 -12.17
N ASP A 32 0.98 17.05 -11.02
CA ASP A 32 0.31 18.26 -10.53
C ASP A 32 1.20 19.07 -9.57
N HIS A 33 2.09 18.40 -8.84
CA HIS A 33 2.90 19.02 -7.76
C HIS A 33 4.41 18.98 -8.02
N ASN A 34 4.85 18.40 -9.14
CA ASN A 34 6.27 18.29 -9.50
C ASN A 34 7.14 17.63 -8.40
N ILE A 35 6.56 16.69 -7.65
CA ILE A 35 7.24 15.91 -6.63
C ILE A 35 7.89 14.72 -7.30
N LYS A 36 9.20 14.56 -7.10
CA LYS A 36 9.92 13.43 -7.70
C LYS A 36 9.67 12.18 -6.88
N ILE A 37 9.36 11.09 -7.58
CA ILE A 37 9.30 9.75 -7.02
C ILE A 37 10.67 9.11 -7.22
N LEU A 38 11.33 8.73 -6.13
CA LEU A 38 12.74 8.31 -6.16
C LEU A 38 12.91 6.82 -6.48
N GLU A 39 11.94 6.00 -6.09
CA GLU A 39 11.98 4.54 -6.23
C GLU A 39 10.60 3.99 -6.58
N LEU A 40 10.56 2.72 -7.04
CA LEU A 40 9.29 2.02 -7.21
C LEU A 40 8.55 1.90 -5.86
N PRO A 41 7.21 1.98 -5.84
CA PRO A 41 6.42 1.75 -4.64
C PRO A 41 6.64 0.34 -4.08
N TYR A 42 6.75 0.24 -2.76
CA TYR A 42 6.87 -1.05 -2.09
C TYR A 42 5.48 -1.48 -1.60
N LEU A 43 5.01 -2.63 -2.07
CA LEU A 43 3.86 -3.32 -1.48
C LEU A 43 4.33 -4.20 -0.33
N VAL A 44 4.02 -3.79 0.90
CA VAL A 44 4.52 -4.43 2.12
C VAL A 44 3.42 -5.27 2.76
N ARG A 45 3.58 -6.60 2.72
CA ARG A 45 2.68 -7.54 3.42
C ARG A 45 2.93 -7.51 4.93
N LEU A 46 1.83 -7.56 5.69
CA LEU A 46 1.80 -7.60 7.16
C LEU A 46 1.16 -8.91 7.63
N ASN A 47 0.96 -9.07 8.94
CA ASN A 47 0.46 -10.31 9.54
C ASN A 47 -0.89 -10.75 8.91
N PRO A 48 -0.96 -11.91 8.22
CA PRO A 48 -2.17 -12.33 7.53
C PRO A 48 -3.31 -12.75 8.48
N ASN A 49 -3.02 -12.98 9.76
CA ASN A 49 -3.96 -13.48 10.76
C ASN A 49 -4.74 -12.37 11.49
N ILE A 50 -4.52 -11.10 11.15
CA ILE A 50 -5.19 -9.98 11.79
C ILE A 50 -6.69 -9.96 11.44
N PRO A 51 -7.61 -9.94 12.44
CA PRO A 51 -9.04 -10.02 12.19
C PRO A 51 -9.64 -8.76 11.55
N TRP A 52 -8.97 -7.61 11.69
CA TRP A 52 -9.44 -6.32 11.17
C TRP A 52 -9.07 -6.06 9.70
N LYS A 53 -8.41 -7.03 9.03
CA LYS A 53 -8.07 -6.94 7.60
C LYS A 53 -9.33 -6.96 6.73
N THR A 54 -9.28 -6.33 5.55
CA THR A 54 -10.37 -6.36 4.57
C THR A 54 -10.27 -7.61 3.68
N ARG A 55 -9.42 -7.55 2.66
CA ARG A 55 -9.19 -8.60 1.65
C ARG A 55 -7.70 -8.91 1.44
N GLY A 56 -6.85 -8.23 2.19
CA GLY A 56 -5.42 -8.43 2.37
C GLY A 56 -4.96 -7.64 3.59
N ASN A 57 -3.74 -7.88 4.06
CA ASN A 57 -3.09 -7.03 5.06
C ASN A 57 -1.78 -6.51 4.47
N ALA A 58 -1.83 -5.34 3.83
CA ALA A 58 -0.70 -4.79 3.12
C ALA A 58 -0.76 -3.27 3.05
N ALA A 59 0.38 -2.63 3.24
CA ALA A 59 0.57 -1.19 3.16
C ALA A 59 1.54 -0.84 2.02
N ILE A 60 1.60 0.45 1.65
CA ILE A 60 2.47 0.96 0.59
C ILE A 60 3.50 1.92 1.16
N ARG A 61 4.76 1.74 0.78
CA ARG A 61 5.82 2.73 1.00
C ARG A 61 6.20 3.42 -0.31
N LEU A 62 6.28 4.75 -0.27
CA LEU A 62 6.84 5.60 -1.32
C LEU A 62 8.08 6.32 -0.79
N GLU A 63 9.03 6.58 -1.67
CA GLU A 63 10.15 7.49 -1.41
C GLU A 63 10.06 8.67 -2.37
N VAL A 64 10.03 9.89 -1.82
CA VAL A 64 9.78 11.12 -2.59
C VAL A 64 10.76 12.22 -2.25
N GLU A 65 11.08 13.06 -3.23
CA GLU A 65 11.78 14.33 -3.04
C GLU A 65 10.78 15.48 -3.16
N PHE A 66 10.60 16.22 -2.06
CA PHE A 66 9.65 17.31 -1.93
C PHE A 66 10.32 18.57 -1.37
N ASN A 67 10.01 19.72 -1.96
CA ASN A 67 10.52 21.03 -1.57
C ASN A 67 9.57 21.73 -0.59
N GLY A 68 9.37 21.08 0.55
CA GLY A 68 8.54 21.56 1.64
C GLY A 68 8.83 20.74 2.90
N ASN A 69 7.96 20.83 3.89
CA ASN A 69 8.08 20.06 5.12
C ASN A 69 7.09 18.88 5.18
N LYS A 70 7.32 17.96 6.12
CA LYS A 70 6.50 16.75 6.29
C LYS A 70 5.02 17.02 6.60
N LYS A 71 4.67 18.17 7.19
CA LYS A 71 3.26 18.53 7.47
C LYS A 71 2.54 18.98 6.21
N GLU A 72 3.18 19.81 5.39
CA GLU A 72 2.66 20.19 4.06
C GLU A 72 2.45 18.96 3.17
N LEU A 73 3.41 18.02 3.18
CA LEU A 73 3.27 16.76 2.45
C LEU A 73 2.13 15.90 3.01
N LEU A 74 1.94 15.88 4.33
CA LEU A 74 0.83 15.17 4.95
C LEU A 74 -0.50 15.77 4.53
N GLU A 75 -0.68 17.09 4.62
CA GLU A 75 -1.89 17.79 4.20
C GLU A 75 -2.24 17.52 2.74
N LEU A 76 -1.23 17.54 1.86
CA LEU A 76 -1.39 17.22 0.45
C LEU A 76 -1.88 15.78 0.22
N ILE A 77 -1.24 14.79 0.84
CA ILE A 77 -1.64 13.39 0.69
C ILE A 77 -3.02 13.16 1.31
N SER A 78 -3.30 13.80 2.43
CA SER A 78 -4.60 13.76 3.11
C SER A 78 -5.73 14.26 2.22
N TYR A 79 -5.51 15.34 1.47
CA TYR A 79 -6.47 15.84 0.49
C TYR A 79 -6.85 14.79 -0.57
N TYR A 80 -5.85 14.12 -1.15
CA TYR A 80 -6.09 13.07 -2.14
C TYR A 80 -6.71 11.81 -1.51
N SER A 81 -6.28 11.45 -0.29
CA SER A 81 -6.86 10.35 0.48
C SER A 81 -8.36 10.59 0.71
N GLU A 82 -8.75 11.78 1.17
CA GLU A 82 -10.16 12.10 1.41
C GLU A 82 -11.00 12.04 0.12
N LYS A 83 -10.49 12.58 -0.99
CA LYS A 83 -11.16 12.45 -2.30
C LYS A 83 -11.36 11.00 -2.70
N TYR A 84 -10.33 10.17 -2.54
CA TYR A 84 -10.39 8.76 -2.89
C TYR A 84 -11.41 8.00 -2.02
N THR A 85 -11.37 8.22 -0.70
CA THR A 85 -12.27 7.51 0.23
C THR A 85 -13.72 7.97 0.12
N LYS A 86 -13.96 9.21 -0.31
CA LYS A 86 -15.30 9.75 -0.52
C LYS A 86 -15.91 9.34 -1.86
N HIS A 87 -15.13 9.27 -2.93
CA HIS A 87 -15.66 9.14 -4.29
C HIS A 87 -15.30 7.84 -5.02
N ILE A 88 -14.32 7.09 -4.52
CA ILE A 88 -13.78 5.90 -5.19
C ILE A 88 -13.97 4.65 -4.34
N SER A 89 -13.35 4.57 -3.16
CA SER A 89 -13.47 3.36 -2.32
C SER A 89 -14.70 3.38 -1.41
N LEU A 90 -15.31 4.55 -1.20
CA LEU A 90 -16.42 4.76 -0.25
C LEU A 90 -16.06 4.35 1.19
N ALA A 91 -14.77 4.28 1.53
CA ALA A 91 -14.29 3.79 2.82
C ALA A 91 -14.86 4.60 4.00
N ASN A 92 -15.07 5.91 3.82
CA ASN A 92 -15.68 6.78 4.84
C ASN A 92 -17.09 6.32 5.24
N GLN A 93 -17.88 5.79 4.30
CA GLN A 93 -19.24 5.27 4.59
C GLN A 93 -19.21 4.03 5.48
N TYR A 94 -18.07 3.35 5.56
CA TYR A 94 -17.83 2.18 6.40
C TYR A 94 -17.02 2.50 7.67
N GLY A 95 -16.89 3.80 8.02
CA GLY A 95 -16.16 4.24 9.20
C GLY A 95 -14.65 4.02 9.14
N ARG A 96 -14.09 3.75 7.95
CA ARG A 96 -12.65 3.59 7.74
C ARG A 96 -11.96 4.95 7.77
N ARG A 97 -10.78 5.00 8.38
CA ARG A 97 -9.93 6.19 8.48
C ARG A 97 -8.52 5.79 8.06
N PRO A 98 -8.17 5.94 6.78
CA PRO A 98 -6.92 5.43 6.24
C PRO A 98 -5.70 5.99 6.97
N GLY A 99 -4.64 5.18 7.02
CA GLY A 99 -3.38 5.53 7.65
C GLY A 99 -2.43 6.21 6.68
N ILE A 100 -1.79 7.28 7.15
CA ILE A 100 -0.65 7.91 6.50
C ILE A 100 0.44 8.08 7.57
N ALA A 101 1.69 7.79 7.22
CA ALA A 101 2.87 8.07 8.05
C ALA A 101 3.96 8.70 7.17
N ILE A 102 4.59 9.77 7.63
CA ILE A 102 5.64 10.49 6.88
C ILE A 102 6.84 10.72 7.79
N ILE A 103 8.02 10.34 7.32
CA ILE A 103 9.29 10.57 8.00
C ILE A 103 10.32 11.15 7.04
N GLU A 104 11.10 12.12 7.51
CA GLU A 104 12.30 12.59 6.81
C GLU A 104 13.33 11.48 6.70
N TYR A 105 13.97 11.35 5.55
CA TYR A 105 14.93 10.26 5.29
C TYR A 105 16.07 10.22 6.33
N ASP A 106 16.60 11.37 6.74
CA ASP A 106 17.65 11.45 7.77
C ASP A 106 17.18 10.95 9.14
N ASN A 107 15.90 11.17 9.49
CA ASN A 107 15.32 10.64 10.73
C ASN A 107 15.04 9.14 10.62
N TYR A 108 14.67 8.65 9.43
CA TYR A 108 14.58 7.23 9.15
C TYR A 108 15.92 6.52 9.35
N GLU A 109 17.00 7.03 8.76
CA GLU A 109 18.33 6.41 8.88
C GLU A 109 18.80 6.36 10.34
N LYS A 110 18.56 7.42 11.13
CA LYS A 110 18.86 7.44 12.58
C LYS A 110 18.12 6.37 13.39
N HIS A 111 16.92 5.97 12.96
CA HIS A 111 16.06 5.03 13.68
C HIS A 111 15.81 3.73 12.91
N LYS A 112 16.60 3.44 11.88
CA LYS A 112 16.34 2.37 10.90
C LYS A 112 16.08 1.01 11.55
N GLY A 113 16.92 0.61 12.50
CA GLY A 113 16.75 -0.65 13.24
C GLY A 113 15.47 -0.69 14.08
N LEU A 114 15.08 0.42 14.71
CA LEU A 114 13.84 0.49 15.49
C LEU A 114 12.60 0.40 14.60
N ILE A 115 12.60 1.10 13.47
CA ILE A 115 11.48 1.09 12.51
C ILE A 115 11.35 -0.31 11.88
N HIS A 116 12.47 -0.98 11.63
CA HIS A 116 12.45 -2.38 11.18
C HIS A 116 11.89 -3.34 12.23
N ASN A 117 12.26 -3.19 13.50
CA ASN A 117 11.68 -4.02 14.57
C ASN A 117 10.17 -3.81 14.68
N PHE A 118 9.68 -2.59 14.43
CA PHE A 118 8.25 -2.32 14.33
C PHE A 118 7.60 -3.08 13.17
N TYR A 119 8.23 -3.06 11.99
CA TYR A 119 7.79 -3.85 10.83
C TYR A 119 7.72 -5.34 11.15
N VAL A 120 8.80 -5.92 11.72
CA VAL A 120 8.84 -7.33 12.12
C VAL A 120 7.69 -7.65 13.06
N LYS A 121 7.46 -6.82 14.09
CA LYS A 121 6.33 -7.02 15.00
C LYS A 121 4.97 -6.96 14.29
N ALA A 122 4.79 -6.04 13.34
CA ALA A 122 3.55 -5.93 12.56
C ALA A 122 3.32 -7.12 11.60
N VAL A 123 4.37 -7.87 11.25
CA VAL A 123 4.30 -9.12 10.48
C VAL A 123 4.05 -10.32 11.38
N THR A 124 4.61 -10.35 12.58
CA THR A 124 4.59 -11.55 13.46
C THR A 124 3.53 -11.51 14.55
N ASP A 125 2.95 -10.35 14.86
CA ASP A 125 2.14 -10.15 16.06
C ASP A 125 1.02 -9.11 15.83
N VAL A 126 0.17 -8.90 16.84
CA VAL A 126 -0.81 -7.83 16.90
C VAL A 126 -0.15 -6.58 17.50
N VAL A 127 -0.22 -5.46 16.78
CA VAL A 127 0.32 -4.17 17.25
C VAL A 127 -0.84 -3.27 17.74
N PRO A 128 -0.83 -2.84 19.01
CA PRO A 128 -1.81 -1.87 19.50
C PRO A 128 -1.67 -0.50 18.83
N LEU A 129 -2.79 0.20 18.64
CA LEU A 129 -2.79 1.52 18.03
C LEU A 129 -2.02 2.55 18.89
N GLU A 130 -2.19 2.49 20.21
CA GLU A 130 -1.53 3.37 21.17
C GLU A 130 -0.01 3.22 21.07
N TYR A 131 0.47 1.99 20.89
CA TYR A 131 1.89 1.72 20.67
C TYR A 131 2.39 2.38 19.37
N ALA A 132 1.63 2.28 18.28
CA ALA A 132 1.97 2.93 17.02
C ALA A 132 2.05 4.47 17.14
N ILE A 133 1.12 5.09 17.89
CA ILE A 133 1.11 6.54 18.14
C ILE A 133 2.31 6.98 19.00
N ILE A 134 2.67 6.22 20.03
CA ILE A 134 3.86 6.51 20.85
C ILE A 134 5.13 6.34 20.00
N PHE A 135 5.17 5.29 19.18
CA PHE A 135 6.29 4.99 18.32
C PHE A 135 6.52 6.07 17.25
N SER A 136 5.46 6.60 16.63
CA SER A 136 5.59 7.67 15.63
C SER A 136 6.24 8.93 16.20
N LYS A 137 5.88 9.32 17.44
CA LYS A 137 6.51 10.43 18.17
C LYS A 137 8.00 10.17 18.40
N LYS A 138 8.36 8.94 18.78
CA LYS A 138 9.76 8.54 19.01
C LYS A 138 10.63 8.71 17.77
N ILE A 139 10.11 8.33 16.60
CA ILE A 139 10.84 8.43 15.31
C ILE A 139 10.64 9.78 14.61
N LYS A 140 9.90 10.72 15.23
CA LYS A 140 9.53 12.04 14.69
C LYS A 140 8.76 11.96 13.35
N ALA A 141 7.94 10.93 13.18
CA ALA A 141 7.06 10.80 12.04
C ALA A 141 5.76 11.57 12.25
N GLU A 142 5.26 12.23 11.20
CA GLU A 142 3.88 12.73 11.18
C GLU A 142 2.94 11.60 10.79
N ILE A 143 1.77 11.55 11.41
CA ILE A 143 0.79 10.49 11.19
C ILE A 143 -0.63 11.06 11.06
N GLN A 144 -1.46 10.42 10.25
CA GLN A 144 -2.89 10.68 10.18
C GLN A 144 -3.64 9.36 10.00
N GLY A 145 -4.83 9.25 10.59
CA GLY A 145 -5.72 8.10 10.44
C GLY A 145 -6.03 7.39 11.74
N ASN A 146 -6.42 6.12 11.63
CA ASN A 146 -6.67 5.24 12.77
C ASN A 146 -5.75 4.01 12.68
N ARG A 147 -6.29 2.78 12.67
CA ARG A 147 -5.50 1.54 12.63
C ARG A 147 -4.55 1.43 11.44
N GLY A 148 -4.88 2.04 10.30
CA GLY A 148 -3.98 2.06 9.13
C GLY A 148 -2.60 2.65 9.45
N ILE A 149 -2.46 3.49 10.48
CA ILE A 149 -1.16 4.04 10.89
C ILE A 149 -0.15 2.91 11.20
N ILE A 150 -0.61 1.78 11.72
CA ILE A 150 0.24 0.61 12.00
C ILE A 150 0.90 0.13 10.71
N GLY A 151 0.11 -0.10 9.65
CA GLY A 151 0.64 -0.55 8.37
C GLY A 151 1.46 0.52 7.68
N SER A 152 1.05 1.79 7.75
CA SER A 152 1.83 2.92 7.24
C SER A 152 3.23 2.96 7.85
N ILE A 153 3.36 2.91 9.19
CA ILE A 153 4.67 2.89 9.86
C ILE A 153 5.44 1.62 9.51
N ALA A 154 4.79 0.45 9.54
CA ALA A 154 5.43 -0.82 9.23
C ALA A 154 6.00 -0.84 7.80
N SER A 155 5.30 -0.26 6.83
CA SER A 155 5.76 -0.20 5.43
C SER A 155 7.08 0.54 5.29
N ILE A 156 7.31 1.58 6.10
CA ILE A 156 8.57 2.36 6.10
C ILE A 156 9.74 1.48 6.56
N GLY A 157 9.51 0.55 7.48
CA GLY A 157 10.53 -0.32 8.09
C GLY A 157 11.00 -1.50 7.25
N VAL A 158 10.39 -1.75 6.08
CA VAL A 158 10.80 -2.86 5.22
C VAL A 158 12.16 -2.56 4.56
N TYR A 159 13.05 -3.54 4.57
CA TYR A 159 14.26 -3.57 3.74
C TYR A 159 14.73 -5.02 3.58
N GLY A 160 15.65 -5.25 2.63
CA GLY A 160 16.19 -6.58 2.35
C GLY A 160 15.66 -7.15 1.04
N ASN A 161 15.54 -8.48 0.96
CA ASN A 161 15.09 -9.17 -0.24
C ASN A 161 13.64 -8.81 -0.57
N TYR A 162 13.35 -8.64 -1.86
CA TYR A 162 12.03 -8.32 -2.38
C TYR A 162 11.78 -9.08 -3.68
N THR A 163 10.53 -9.04 -4.12
CA THR A 163 10.07 -9.54 -5.42
C THR A 163 9.32 -8.41 -6.11
N TYR A 164 9.18 -8.50 -7.43
CA TYR A 164 8.39 -7.55 -8.20
C TYR A 164 6.99 -8.09 -8.44
N GLU A 165 5.98 -7.25 -8.30
CA GLU A 165 4.59 -7.55 -8.62
C GLU A 165 4.06 -6.48 -9.57
N LEU A 166 3.68 -6.87 -10.78
CA LEU A 166 3.04 -5.97 -11.74
C LEU A 166 1.53 -6.02 -11.55
N ILE A 167 0.94 -4.91 -11.09
CA ILE A 167 -0.50 -4.81 -10.84
C ILE A 167 -1.15 -4.03 -11.96
N THR A 168 -2.12 -4.66 -12.63
CA THR A 168 -2.96 -4.00 -13.64
C THR A 168 -4.31 -3.59 -13.07
N TYR A 169 -4.80 -2.41 -13.43
CA TYR A 169 -6.09 -1.90 -12.96
C TYR A 169 -7.14 -1.85 -14.07
N ARG A 170 -8.38 -2.12 -13.69
CA ARG A 170 -9.57 -2.07 -14.55
C ARG A 170 -10.08 -0.64 -14.64
N LYS A 171 -10.53 -0.24 -15.83
CA LYS A 171 -11.37 0.96 -15.99
C LYS A 171 -12.58 0.88 -15.06
N LYS A 172 -12.98 2.03 -14.49
CA LYS A 172 -14.08 2.12 -13.50
C LYS A 172 -15.38 1.48 -13.99
N ASP A 173 -15.71 1.68 -15.27
CA ASP A 173 -16.92 1.13 -15.90
C ASP A 173 -16.97 -0.41 -15.88
N ASN A 174 -15.82 -1.06 -15.73
CA ASN A 174 -15.74 -2.51 -15.66
C ASN A 174 -15.85 -3.06 -14.24
N TRP A 175 -15.82 -2.27 -13.16
CA TRP A 175 -15.69 -2.81 -11.80
C TRP A 175 -16.79 -3.82 -11.41
N PHE A 176 -18.02 -3.59 -11.88
CA PHE A 176 -19.19 -4.44 -11.60
C PHE A 176 -19.42 -5.56 -12.62
N THR A 177 -18.52 -5.73 -13.59
CA THR A 177 -18.59 -6.82 -14.57
C THR A 177 -17.65 -7.97 -14.20
N LYS A 178 -17.87 -9.15 -14.77
CA LYS A 178 -16.92 -10.27 -14.65
C LYS A 178 -15.61 -9.91 -15.37
N ARG A 179 -14.48 -10.26 -14.75
CA ARG A 179 -13.15 -10.15 -15.36
C ARG A 179 -13.10 -11.04 -16.60
N LYS A 180 -12.67 -10.47 -17.72
CA LYS A 180 -12.47 -11.18 -18.99
C LYS A 180 -10.98 -11.47 -19.13
N ILE A 181 -10.57 -12.66 -18.73
CA ILE A 181 -9.16 -13.07 -18.67
C ILE A 181 -9.01 -14.42 -19.34
N ASP A 182 -8.03 -14.53 -20.24
CA ASP A 182 -7.59 -15.80 -20.79
C ASP A 182 -6.68 -16.52 -19.80
N LYS A 183 -7.18 -17.61 -19.20
CA LYS A 183 -6.45 -18.40 -18.20
C LYS A 183 -5.28 -19.17 -18.82
N GLU A 184 -5.37 -19.56 -20.09
CA GLU A 184 -4.26 -20.25 -20.76
C GLU A 184 -3.12 -19.30 -21.07
N SER A 185 -3.42 -18.04 -21.40
CA SER A 185 -2.40 -17.00 -21.55
C SER A 185 -1.56 -16.85 -20.27
N ILE A 186 -2.20 -16.81 -19.09
CA ILE A 186 -1.49 -16.73 -17.80
C ILE A 186 -0.56 -17.94 -17.61
N ARG A 187 -1.07 -19.15 -17.85
CA ARG A 187 -0.27 -20.39 -17.71
C ARG A 187 0.94 -20.39 -18.64
N LYS A 188 0.75 -19.98 -19.90
CA LYS A 188 1.83 -19.90 -20.90
C LYS A 188 2.91 -18.91 -20.50
N VAL A 189 2.54 -17.75 -19.95
CA VAL A 189 3.51 -16.75 -19.48
C VAL A 189 4.27 -17.26 -18.25
N ASP A 190 3.58 -17.83 -17.26
CA ASP A 190 4.23 -18.39 -16.06
C ASP A 190 5.24 -19.48 -16.44
N GLU A 191 4.86 -20.39 -17.35
CA GLU A 191 5.74 -21.47 -17.85
C GLU A 191 6.93 -20.95 -18.65
N ALA A 192 6.70 -20.03 -19.60
CA ALA A 192 7.74 -19.57 -20.51
C ALA A 192 8.83 -18.73 -19.82
N PHE A 193 8.50 -18.05 -18.72
CA PHE A 193 9.40 -17.14 -18.02
C PHE A 193 9.85 -17.64 -16.65
N PHE A 194 9.47 -18.86 -16.25
CA PHE A 194 9.97 -19.48 -15.02
C PHE A 194 11.50 -19.64 -15.07
N PRO A 195 12.25 -19.34 -13.98
CA PRO A 195 11.81 -18.91 -12.65
C PRO A 195 11.75 -17.38 -12.46
N LYS A 196 11.91 -16.56 -13.52
CA LYS A 196 11.91 -15.09 -13.40
C LYS A 196 10.52 -14.53 -13.11
N VAL A 197 9.51 -15.17 -13.66
CA VAL A 197 8.08 -14.94 -13.39
C VAL A 197 7.56 -16.23 -12.75
N PHE A 198 6.90 -16.12 -11.60
CA PHE A 198 6.49 -17.27 -10.82
C PHE A 198 5.23 -16.98 -10.00
N ALA A 199 4.61 -18.05 -9.48
CA ALA A 199 3.42 -18.00 -8.63
C ALA A 199 2.19 -17.32 -9.27
N ASN A 200 2.10 -17.28 -10.60
CA ASN A 200 0.89 -16.78 -11.28
C ASN A 200 -0.13 -17.88 -11.55
N TYR A 201 0.29 -19.15 -11.55
CA TYR A 201 -0.56 -20.29 -11.85
C TYR A 201 -0.31 -21.47 -10.89
N ASP A 202 -1.38 -22.11 -10.43
CA ASP A 202 -1.33 -23.35 -9.65
C ASP A 202 -1.50 -24.54 -10.61
N TYR A 203 -0.40 -25.27 -10.85
CA TYR A 203 -0.38 -26.41 -11.76
C TYR A 203 -1.07 -27.67 -11.20
N VAL A 204 -1.22 -27.76 -9.87
CA VAL A 204 -1.91 -28.88 -9.22
C VAL A 204 -3.42 -28.68 -9.32
N LYS A 205 -3.90 -27.49 -8.96
CA LYS A 205 -5.34 -27.14 -9.02
C LYS A 205 -5.77 -26.62 -10.39
N ARG A 206 -4.84 -26.49 -11.33
CA ARG A 206 -5.03 -25.99 -12.71
C ARG A 206 -5.81 -24.68 -12.75
N LYS A 207 -5.38 -23.69 -11.95
CA LYS A 207 -6.06 -22.38 -11.86
C LYS A 207 -5.06 -21.22 -11.72
N PRO A 208 -5.38 -20.04 -12.28
CA PRO A 208 -4.60 -18.83 -12.01
C PRO A 208 -4.66 -18.42 -10.52
N LEU A 209 -3.57 -17.82 -10.03
CA LEU A 209 -3.41 -17.33 -8.66
C LEU A 209 -3.51 -15.80 -8.55
N ILE A 210 -3.24 -15.08 -9.63
CA ILE A 210 -3.15 -13.60 -9.66
C ILE A 210 -4.45 -12.89 -10.01
N ILE A 211 -5.56 -13.62 -10.16
CA ILE A 211 -6.86 -13.03 -10.51
C ILE A 211 -7.57 -12.61 -9.23
N SER A 212 -7.83 -11.30 -9.09
CA SER A 212 -8.62 -10.79 -7.99
C SER A 212 -10.12 -11.13 -8.12
N HIS A 213 -10.85 -11.11 -7.00
CA HIS A 213 -12.26 -11.44 -6.91
C HIS A 213 -13.09 -10.28 -6.33
N GLY A 214 -14.32 -10.13 -6.82
CA GLY A 214 -15.23 -9.05 -6.41
C GLY A 214 -15.10 -7.80 -7.26
N TYR A 215 -15.49 -6.65 -6.70
CA TYR A 215 -15.58 -5.35 -7.40
C TYR A 215 -14.37 -4.45 -7.19
N ASP A 216 -13.26 -5.00 -6.72
CA ASP A 216 -12.02 -4.26 -6.55
C ASP A 216 -11.44 -3.85 -7.92
N PRO A 217 -10.55 -2.84 -7.94
CA PRO A 217 -10.03 -2.27 -9.18
C PRO A 217 -8.98 -3.14 -9.88
N ILE A 218 -8.45 -4.19 -9.26
CA ILE A 218 -7.37 -5.00 -9.85
C ILE A 218 -7.95 -5.86 -10.98
N LEU A 219 -7.27 -5.94 -12.13
CA LEU A 219 -7.70 -6.78 -13.24
C LEU A 219 -7.54 -8.26 -12.92
#